data_AF-A0A7J8NW36-F1
#
_entry.id   AF-A0A7J8NW36-F1
#
_cell.length_a   1.000
_cell.length_b   1.000
_cell.length_c   1.000
_cell.angle_alpha   90.00
_cell.angle_beta   90.00
_cell.angle_gamma   90.00
#
_symmetry.space_group_name_H-M   'P 1'
#
loop_
_entity.id
_entity.type
_entity.pdbx_description
1 polymer ?
#
loop_
_entity_poly.entity_id
_entity_poly.type
_entity_poly.pdbx_seq_one_letter_code
_entity_poly.pdbx_strand_id
1 'polypeptide(L)'
;MSRKSVSLVGLVLLCCHASLTEQRLQGIFKDPKEPIDERVKDLLGKMNLEEKVGQMTQIERKNASAEVLKSYFIGSVLSGGGSTPKVNATVKEWVDMVNGMQQASLSTRLGIPMIYGIDAVHGHNNVMNATIFPRNVGLGVTRDPQLLKEIGAATALEVRATGIPYAFAPCIA
;
A
#
# COMPACT_ATOMS: atom_id res chain seq x y z
N MET A 1 -39.73 36.00 -10.14
CA MET A 1 -38.57 35.09 -10.27
C MET A 1 -37.30 35.92 -10.12
N SER A 2 -36.68 35.92 -8.93
CA SER A 2 -35.49 36.73 -8.64
C SER A 2 -34.23 36.00 -9.12
N ARG A 3 -33.55 36.54 -10.14
CA ARG A 3 -32.20 36.11 -10.54
C ARG A 3 -31.22 36.65 -9.50
N LYS A 4 -30.71 35.79 -8.63
CA LYS A 4 -29.61 36.13 -7.73
C LYS A 4 -28.35 36.33 -8.59
N SER A 5 -27.96 37.59 -8.80
CA SER A 5 -26.72 37.96 -9.46
C SER A 5 -25.54 37.55 -8.56
N VAL A 6 -24.82 36.49 -8.92
CA VAL A 6 -23.54 36.15 -8.29
C VAL A 6 -22.53 37.21 -8.74
N SER A 7 -22.04 38.02 -7.80
CA SER A 7 -21.04 39.05 -8.09
C SER A 7 -19.74 38.40 -8.59
N LEU A 8 -19.13 38.98 -9.63
CA LEU A 8 -17.85 38.57 -10.19
C LEU A 8 -16.75 38.49 -9.12
N VAL A 9 -16.82 39.36 -8.10
CA VAL A 9 -15.92 39.36 -6.93
C VAL A 9 -16.11 38.11 -6.08
N GLY A 10 -17.35 37.64 -5.92
CA GLY A 10 -17.66 36.40 -5.21
C GLY A 10 -17.14 35.17 -5.94
N LEU A 11 -17.18 35.16 -7.28
CA LEU A 11 -16.63 34.08 -8.10
C LEU A 11 -15.09 34.04 -8.03
N VAL A 12 -14.43 35.20 -8.13
CA VAL A 12 -12.96 35.31 -8.01
C VAL A 12 -12.48 34.90 -6.63
N LEU A 13 -13.15 35.32 -5.56
CA LEU A 13 -12.82 34.92 -4.19
C LEU A 13 -12.98 33.40 -3.99
N LEU A 14 -14.02 32.79 -4.56
CA LEU A 14 -14.22 31.33 -4.51
C LEU A 14 -13.09 30.58 -5.24
N CYS A 15 -12.70 31.07 -6.42
CA CYS A 15 -11.60 30.49 -7.21
C CYS A 15 -10.25 30.61 -6.50
N CYS A 16 -9.95 31.76 -5.86
CA CYS A 16 -8.72 31.93 -5.10
C CYS A 16 -8.65 31.00 -3.88
N HIS A 17 -9.77 30.81 -3.16
CA HIS A 17 -9.84 29.86 -2.05
C HIS A 17 -9.66 28.41 -2.53
N ALA A 18 -10.28 28.02 -3.64
CA ALA A 18 -10.10 26.68 -4.22
C ALA A 18 -8.62 26.41 -4.57
N SER A 19 -7.94 27.33 -5.27
CA SER A 19 -6.51 27.18 -5.60
C SER A 19 -5.61 27.14 -4.37
N LEU A 20 -5.85 27.97 -3.35
CA LEU A 20 -5.08 27.93 -2.11
C LEU A 20 -5.24 26.59 -1.38
N THR A 21 -6.44 26.01 -1.39
CA THR A 21 -6.71 24.72 -0.72
C THR A 21 -6.04 23.57 -1.47
N GLU A 22 -6.09 23.59 -2.80
CA GLU A 22 -5.47 22.60 -3.68
C GLU A 22 -3.93 22.66 -3.58
N GLN A 23 -3.36 23.87 -3.53
CA GLN A 23 -1.93 24.09 -3.35
C GLN A 23 -1.45 23.69 -1.94
N ARG A 24 -2.31 23.80 -0.91
CA ARG A 24 -2.03 23.30 0.45
C ARG A 24 -2.05 21.77 0.54
N LEU A 25 -2.83 21.10 -0.32
CA LEU A 25 -2.91 19.65 -0.45
C LEU A 25 -1.84 19.06 -1.40
N GLN A 26 -1.35 19.84 -2.36
CA GLN A 26 -0.12 19.57 -3.12
C GLN A 26 1.11 19.96 -2.29
N GLY A 27 1.35 19.22 -1.21
CA GLY A 27 2.54 19.40 -0.36
C GLY A 27 3.80 18.76 -0.94
N ILE A 28 4.95 19.15 -0.38
CA ILE A 28 6.29 18.56 -0.60
C ILE A 28 6.23 17.03 -0.60
N PHE A 29 5.38 16.42 0.24
CA PHE A 29 5.25 14.96 0.32
C PHE A 29 4.90 14.25 -0.99
N LYS A 30 4.25 14.94 -1.95
CA LYS A 30 3.92 14.39 -3.27
C LYS A 30 5.00 14.58 -4.32
N ASP A 31 6.00 15.42 -4.08
CA ASP A 31 7.11 15.60 -5.02
C ASP A 31 8.14 14.46 -4.85
N PRO A 32 8.34 13.58 -5.85
CA PRO A 32 9.30 12.49 -5.76
C PRO A 32 10.77 12.96 -5.79
N LYS A 33 11.05 14.22 -6.12
CA LYS A 33 12.41 14.79 -6.16
C LYS A 33 12.88 15.27 -4.78
N GLU A 34 11.94 15.51 -3.87
CA GLU A 34 12.24 15.99 -2.53
C GLU A 34 12.79 14.85 -1.64
N PRO A 35 13.70 15.14 -0.69
CA PRO A 35 14.24 14.14 0.23
C PRO A 35 13.14 13.41 0.99
N ILE A 36 13.32 12.11 1.23
CA ILE A 36 12.33 11.28 1.95
C ILE A 36 11.97 11.89 3.30
N ASP A 37 12.95 12.37 4.08
CA ASP A 37 12.70 12.93 5.42
C ASP A 37 11.84 14.21 5.36
N GLU A 38 12.06 15.07 4.36
CA GLU A 38 11.24 16.27 4.15
C GLU A 38 9.82 15.90 3.72
N ARG A 39 9.68 14.90 2.85
CA ARG A 39 8.36 14.36 2.46
C ARG A 39 7.61 13.76 3.65
N VAL A 40 8.31 13.02 4.52
CA VAL A 40 7.75 12.42 5.74
C VAL A 40 7.32 13.50 6.73
N LYS A 41 8.18 14.48 7.00
CA LYS A 41 7.87 15.61 7.89
C LYS A 41 6.67 16.42 7.40
N ASP A 42 6.64 16.71 6.11
CA ASP A 42 5.54 17.44 5.46
C ASP A 42 4.21 16.66 5.53
N LEU A 43 4.25 15.34 5.30
CA LEU A 43 3.08 14.47 5.40
C LEU A 43 2.57 14.36 6.83
N LEU A 44 3.46 14.06 7.80
CA LEU A 44 3.10 13.92 9.22
C LEU A 44 2.49 15.19 9.81
N GLY A 45 2.96 16.37 9.37
CA GLY A 45 2.40 17.66 9.76
C GLY A 45 1.00 17.92 9.19
N LYS A 46 0.62 17.25 8.10
CA LYS A 46 -0.71 17.32 7.47
C LYS A 46 -1.70 16.28 8.00
N MET A 47 -1.24 15.24 8.69
CA MET A 47 -2.09 14.16 9.19
C MET A 47 -2.82 14.55 10.48
N ASN A 48 -4.11 14.22 10.55
CA ASN A 48 -4.87 14.23 11.80
C ASN A 48 -4.54 12.97 12.64
N LEU A 49 -5.13 12.85 13.83
CA LEU A 49 -4.87 11.71 14.72
C LEU A 49 -5.37 10.38 14.13
N GLU A 50 -6.55 10.37 13.52
CA GLU A 50 -7.16 9.16 12.92
C GLU A 50 -6.31 8.62 11.77
N GLU A 51 -5.78 9.50 10.91
CA GLU A 51 -4.88 9.13 9.83
C GLU A 51 -3.57 8.54 10.36
N LYS A 52 -3.03 9.06 11.49
CA LYS A 52 -1.82 8.53 12.12
C LYS A 52 -2.06 7.14 12.70
N VAL A 53 -3.16 6.94 13.40
CA VAL A 53 -3.57 5.63 13.94
C VAL A 53 -3.84 4.65 12.81
N GLY A 54 -4.51 5.10 11.75
CA GLY A 54 -4.77 4.30 10.54
C GLY A 54 -3.48 3.79 9.91
N GLN A 55 -2.45 4.64 9.79
CA GLN A 55 -1.13 4.22 9.29
C GLN A 55 -0.45 3.14 10.14
N MET A 56 -0.71 3.12 11.45
CA MET A 56 -0.19 2.10 12.37
C MET A 56 -1.03 0.80 12.39
N THR A 57 -2.12 0.76 11.62
CA THR A 57 -3.06 -0.36 11.60
C THR A 57 -2.84 -1.23 10.37
N GLN A 58 -2.52 -2.50 10.61
CA GLN A 58 -2.51 -3.55 9.60
C GLN A 58 -3.71 -4.48 9.79
N ILE A 59 -4.51 -4.70 8.75
CA ILE A 59 -5.69 -5.59 8.81
C ILE A 59 -5.56 -6.77 7.84
N GLU A 60 -6.27 -7.85 8.15
CA GLU A 60 -6.38 -9.00 7.25
C GLU A 60 -7.32 -8.70 6.07
N ARG A 61 -6.98 -9.14 4.87
CA ARG A 61 -7.71 -8.84 3.63
C ARG A 61 -9.20 -9.21 3.63
N LYS A 62 -9.64 -10.18 4.44
CA LYS A 62 -11.06 -10.58 4.57
C LYS A 62 -11.86 -9.52 5.32
N ASN A 63 -11.19 -8.72 6.14
CA ASN A 63 -11.78 -7.59 6.85
C ASN A 63 -11.62 -6.27 6.06
N ALA A 64 -10.89 -6.29 4.95
CA ALA A 64 -10.66 -5.12 4.11
C ALA A 64 -11.79 -4.96 3.07
N SER A 65 -12.52 -3.84 3.17
CA SER A 65 -13.39 -3.33 2.12
C SER A 65 -12.93 -1.93 1.70
N ALA A 66 -13.35 -1.46 0.53
CA ALA A 66 -13.04 -0.10 0.10
C ALA A 66 -13.55 0.95 1.10
N GLU A 67 -14.67 0.69 1.78
CA GLU A 67 -15.23 1.55 2.82
C GLU A 67 -14.36 1.54 4.08
N VAL A 68 -13.93 0.36 4.55
CA VAL A 68 -13.06 0.24 5.72
C VAL A 68 -11.72 0.94 5.49
N LEU A 69 -11.09 0.70 4.34
CA LEU A 69 -9.80 1.31 4.01
C LEU A 69 -9.88 2.84 4.00
N LYS A 70 -10.97 3.41 3.48
CA LYS A 70 -11.18 4.86 3.43
C LYS A 70 -11.52 5.45 4.79
N SER A 71 -12.47 4.85 5.50
CA SER A 71 -13.03 5.41 6.74
C SER A 71 -12.03 5.38 7.89
N TYR A 72 -11.14 4.39 7.90
CA TYR A 72 -10.16 4.20 8.96
C TYR A 72 -8.72 4.49 8.53
N PHE A 73 -8.51 5.04 7.33
CA PHE A 73 -7.20 5.46 6.81
C PHE A 73 -6.12 4.36 6.91
N ILE A 74 -6.51 3.11 6.66
CA ILE A 74 -5.71 1.92 6.91
C ILE A 74 -4.37 1.99 6.16
N GLY A 75 -3.27 1.85 6.90
CA GLY A 75 -1.90 1.90 6.38
C GLY A 75 -1.42 0.60 5.76
N SER A 76 -1.95 -0.54 6.20
CA SER A 76 -1.51 -1.83 5.69
C SER A 76 -2.60 -2.89 5.65
N VAL A 77 -2.51 -3.78 4.67
CA VAL A 77 -3.31 -4.99 4.56
C VAL A 77 -2.37 -6.19 4.47
N LEU A 78 -2.79 -7.36 4.96
CA LEU A 78 -2.06 -8.60 4.73
C LEU A 78 -2.96 -9.74 4.22
N SER A 79 -2.32 -10.70 3.58
CA SER A 79 -2.83 -12.07 3.43
C SER A 79 -2.15 -12.97 4.45
N GLY A 80 -2.91 -13.48 5.42
CA GLY A 80 -2.42 -14.58 6.27
C GLY A 80 -2.28 -15.89 5.49
N GLY A 81 -1.72 -16.93 6.11
CA GLY A 81 -1.58 -18.25 5.51
C GLY A 81 -2.91 -18.79 4.93
N GLY A 82 -2.92 -19.11 3.63
CA GLY A 82 -4.11 -19.59 2.92
C GLY A 82 -5.17 -18.52 2.63
N SER A 83 -4.94 -17.25 2.98
CA SER A 83 -5.83 -16.15 2.65
C SER A 83 -5.57 -15.64 1.24
N THR A 84 -6.22 -16.29 0.27
CA THR A 84 -6.12 -15.95 -1.15
C THR A 84 -7.37 -15.20 -1.63
N PRO A 85 -7.34 -14.55 -2.81
CA PRO A 85 -8.54 -13.95 -3.42
C PRO A 85 -9.66 -14.98 -3.62
N LYS A 86 -9.27 -16.18 -4.08
CA LYS A 86 -10.10 -17.38 -4.23
C LYS A 86 -9.23 -18.63 -4.33
N VAL A 87 -9.86 -19.81 -4.33
CA VAL A 87 -9.19 -21.09 -4.61
C VAL A 87 -8.53 -21.01 -6.00
N ASN A 88 -7.24 -21.35 -6.06
CA ASN A 88 -6.44 -21.35 -7.29
C ASN A 88 -6.44 -20.00 -8.05
N ALA A 89 -6.45 -18.88 -7.31
CA ALA A 89 -6.40 -17.55 -7.90
C ALA A 89 -5.17 -17.39 -8.83
N THR A 90 -5.41 -16.84 -10.01
CA THR A 90 -4.37 -16.45 -10.96
C THR A 90 -3.60 -15.22 -10.46
N VAL A 91 -2.41 -15.00 -11.01
CA VAL A 91 -1.61 -13.79 -10.75
C VAL A 91 -2.41 -12.51 -11.00
N LYS A 92 -3.20 -12.45 -12.09
CA LYS A 92 -4.04 -11.31 -12.41
C LYS A 92 -5.06 -11.02 -11.31
N GLU A 93 -5.66 -12.04 -10.73
CA GLU A 93 -6.68 -11.88 -9.68
C GLU A 93 -6.08 -11.37 -8.36
N TRP A 94 -4.83 -11.75 -8.07
CA TRP A 94 -4.08 -11.10 -6.99
C TRP A 94 -3.85 -9.62 -7.28
N VAL A 95 -3.35 -9.29 -8.49
CA VAL A 95 -3.10 -7.90 -8.89
C VAL A 95 -4.38 -7.07 -8.84
N ASP A 96 -5.49 -7.59 -9.36
CA ASP A 96 -6.79 -6.90 -9.35
C ASP A 96 -7.27 -6.63 -7.91
N MET A 97 -7.12 -7.61 -7.01
CA MET A 97 -7.46 -7.45 -5.58
C MET A 97 -6.60 -6.37 -4.92
N VAL A 98 -5.27 -6.46 -5.06
CA VAL A 98 -4.33 -5.51 -4.45
C VAL A 98 -4.55 -4.10 -4.99
N ASN A 99 -4.73 -3.96 -6.30
CA ASN A 99 -5.01 -2.68 -6.94
C ASN A 99 -6.36 -2.09 -6.47
N GLY A 100 -7.41 -2.90 -6.33
CA GLY A 100 -8.70 -2.44 -5.84
C GLY A 100 -8.61 -1.84 -4.42
N MET A 101 -7.85 -2.49 -3.54
CA MET A 101 -7.57 -1.96 -2.19
C MET A 101 -6.70 -0.69 -2.25
N GLN A 102 -5.68 -0.68 -3.11
CA GLN A 102 -4.81 0.48 -3.28
C GLN A 102 -5.60 1.71 -3.76
N GLN A 103 -6.51 1.54 -4.72
CA GLN A 103 -7.37 2.63 -5.20
C GLN A 103 -8.25 3.19 -4.07
N ALA A 104 -8.73 2.35 -3.15
CA ALA A 104 -9.48 2.83 -1.99
C ALA A 104 -8.60 3.71 -1.08
N SER A 105 -7.39 3.26 -0.72
CA SER A 105 -6.45 4.06 0.09
C SER A 105 -6.06 5.37 -0.58
N LEU A 106 -5.80 5.35 -1.90
CA LEU A 106 -5.45 6.54 -2.68
C LEU A 106 -6.60 7.54 -2.81
N SER A 107 -7.84 7.12 -2.63
CA SER A 107 -9.02 8.00 -2.66
C SER A 107 -9.27 8.78 -1.35
N THR A 108 -8.45 8.56 -0.31
CA THR A 108 -8.51 9.31 0.95
C THR A 108 -7.99 10.74 0.78
N ARG A 109 -8.26 11.61 1.76
CA ARG A 109 -7.89 13.03 1.74
C ARG A 109 -6.41 13.29 1.39
N LEU A 110 -5.49 12.51 1.97
CA LEU A 110 -4.05 12.63 1.72
C LEU A 110 -3.55 11.65 0.64
N GLY A 111 -4.36 10.67 0.25
CA GLY A 111 -4.01 9.68 -0.77
C GLY A 111 -2.76 8.87 -0.42
N ILE A 112 -2.59 8.50 0.85
CA ILE A 112 -1.45 7.70 1.30
C ILE A 112 -1.65 6.25 0.82
N PRO A 113 -0.72 5.67 0.05
CA PRO A 113 -0.83 4.29 -0.40
C PRO A 113 -0.74 3.32 0.78
N MET A 114 -1.51 2.23 0.75
CA MET A 114 -1.31 1.15 1.71
C MET A 114 -0.12 0.27 1.28
N ILE A 115 0.50 -0.39 2.26
CA ILE A 115 1.47 -1.45 2.00
C ILE A 115 0.82 -2.81 2.22
N TYR A 116 0.92 -3.70 1.22
CA TYR A 116 0.35 -5.05 1.30
C TYR A 116 1.43 -6.06 1.71
N GLY A 117 1.18 -6.82 2.78
CA GLY A 117 2.09 -7.83 3.32
C GLY A 117 1.65 -9.27 3.02
N ILE A 118 2.61 -10.18 2.88
CA ILE A 118 2.35 -11.62 2.81
C ILE A 118 3.52 -12.45 3.34
N ASP A 119 3.20 -13.62 3.89
CA ASP A 119 4.20 -14.66 4.17
C ASP A 119 4.68 -15.32 2.87
N ALA A 120 5.80 -14.82 2.33
CA ALA A 120 6.55 -15.41 1.23
C ALA A 120 7.88 -15.96 1.76
N VAL A 121 7.79 -17.02 2.58
CA VAL A 121 8.88 -17.48 3.46
C VAL A 121 9.72 -18.60 2.86
N HIS A 122 9.30 -19.18 1.74
CA HIS A 122 10.07 -20.15 0.96
C HIS A 122 9.65 -20.12 -0.52
N GLY A 123 9.67 -18.91 -1.09
CA GLY A 123 8.99 -18.56 -2.33
C GLY A 123 7.64 -17.87 -2.06
N HIS A 124 6.88 -17.54 -3.11
CA HIS A 124 5.56 -16.91 -2.96
C HIS A 124 4.47 -17.95 -2.60
N ASN A 125 4.65 -18.60 -1.46
CA ASN A 125 4.05 -19.89 -1.11
C ASN A 125 2.52 -19.91 -0.92
N ASN A 126 1.85 -18.76 -0.93
CA ASN A 126 0.38 -18.69 -0.93
C ASN A 126 -0.22 -18.71 -2.36
N VAL A 127 0.60 -18.55 -3.40
CA VAL A 127 0.16 -18.40 -4.78
C VAL A 127 0.28 -19.72 -5.52
N MET A 128 -0.79 -20.09 -6.22
CA MET A 128 -0.80 -21.30 -7.03
C MET A 128 0.26 -21.21 -8.13
N ASN A 129 1.01 -22.28 -8.32
CA ASN A 129 2.12 -22.41 -9.28
C ASN A 129 3.33 -21.48 -9.04
N ALA A 130 3.42 -20.81 -7.89
CA ALA A 130 4.67 -20.13 -7.49
C ALA A 130 5.79 -21.14 -7.25
N THR A 131 7.04 -20.71 -7.44
CA THR A 131 8.20 -21.53 -7.13
C THR A 131 8.27 -21.76 -5.62
N ILE A 132 8.37 -23.03 -5.21
CA ILE A 132 8.50 -23.41 -3.80
C ILE A 132 9.94 -23.84 -3.53
N PHE A 133 10.67 -23.02 -2.76
CA PHE A 133 12.04 -23.29 -2.35
C PHE A 133 12.09 -24.18 -1.09
N PRO A 134 13.25 -24.81 -0.81
CA PRO A 134 13.49 -25.45 0.48
C PRO A 134 13.29 -24.46 1.64
N ARG A 135 12.78 -24.94 2.78
CA ARG A 135 12.67 -24.11 3.98
C ARG A 135 14.04 -23.78 4.59
N ASN A 136 14.09 -22.75 5.44
CA ASN A 136 15.31 -22.20 6.01
C ASN A 136 16.27 -23.24 6.64
N VAL A 137 15.76 -24.29 7.28
CA VAL A 137 16.62 -25.34 7.85
C VAL A 137 17.43 -26.08 6.77
N GLY A 138 16.81 -26.38 5.62
CA GLY A 138 17.49 -27.03 4.49
C GLY A 138 18.44 -26.07 3.78
N LEU A 139 18.03 -24.80 3.62
CA LEU A 139 18.90 -23.75 3.09
C LEU A 139 20.11 -23.50 4.00
N GLY A 140 19.96 -23.59 5.32
CA GLY A 140 21.06 -23.48 6.25
C GLY A 140 22.14 -24.52 6.02
N VAL A 141 21.76 -25.76 5.68
CA VAL A 141 22.70 -26.88 5.42
C VAL A 141 23.62 -26.60 4.24
N THR A 142 23.20 -25.80 3.25
CA THR A 142 24.03 -25.49 2.08
C THR A 142 25.24 -24.64 2.42
N ARG A 143 25.19 -23.87 3.52
CA ARG A 143 26.21 -22.88 3.91
C ARG A 143 26.56 -21.90 2.79
N ASP A 144 25.57 -21.56 1.95
CA ASP A 144 25.76 -20.73 0.76
C ASP A 144 24.90 -19.44 0.81
N PRO A 145 25.44 -18.33 1.35
CA PRO A 145 24.72 -17.06 1.40
C PRO A 145 24.38 -16.47 0.03
N GLN A 146 25.16 -16.79 -1.02
CA GLN A 146 24.93 -16.30 -2.37
C GLN A 146 23.68 -16.98 -2.97
N LEU A 147 23.53 -18.29 -2.78
CA LEU A 147 22.30 -19.02 -3.10
C LEU A 147 21.08 -18.42 -2.37
N LEU A 148 21.20 -18.11 -1.07
CA LEU A 148 20.10 -17.49 -0.31
C LEU A 148 19.72 -16.12 -0.89
N LYS A 149 20.70 -15.33 -1.34
CA LYS A 149 20.46 -14.04 -1.99
C LYS A 149 19.73 -14.19 -3.32
N GLU A 150 20.10 -15.19 -4.12
CA GLU A 150 19.45 -15.50 -5.40
C GLU A 150 17.99 -15.96 -5.19
N ILE A 151 17.75 -16.81 -4.19
CA ILE A 151 16.40 -17.21 -3.78
C ILE A 151 15.58 -16.00 -3.33
N GLY A 152 16.17 -15.09 -2.56
CA GLY A 152 15.52 -13.85 -2.14
C GLY A 152 15.14 -12.96 -3.32
N ALA A 153 16.04 -12.82 -4.31
CA ALA A 153 15.79 -12.05 -5.52
C ALA A 153 14.67 -12.67 -6.38
N ALA A 154 14.68 -14.00 -6.57
CA ALA A 154 13.63 -14.72 -7.28
C ALA A 154 12.27 -14.59 -6.57
N THR A 155 12.25 -14.76 -5.25
CA THR A 155 11.05 -14.60 -4.42
C THR A 155 10.49 -13.18 -4.54
N ALA A 156 11.34 -12.16 -4.51
CA ALA A 156 10.92 -10.77 -4.66
C ALA A 156 10.24 -10.50 -6.01
N LEU A 157 10.74 -11.09 -7.10
CA LEU A 157 10.11 -10.98 -8.42
C LEU A 157 8.72 -11.63 -8.46
N GLU A 158 8.57 -12.84 -7.92
CA GLU A 158 7.29 -13.53 -7.88
C GLU A 158 6.26 -12.82 -6.98
N VAL A 159 6.69 -12.34 -5.81
CA VAL A 159 5.83 -11.53 -4.92
C VAL A 159 5.35 -10.27 -5.65
N ARG A 160 6.27 -9.56 -6.31
CA ARG A 160 5.93 -8.36 -7.10
C ARG A 160 5.03 -8.66 -8.30
N ALA A 161 5.13 -9.83 -8.91
CA ALA A 161 4.24 -10.25 -10.01
C ALA A 161 2.76 -10.24 -9.59
N THR A 162 2.48 -10.43 -8.30
CA THR A 162 1.11 -10.36 -7.74
C THR A 162 0.69 -8.98 -7.23
N GLY A 163 1.52 -7.95 -7.45
CA GLY A 163 1.29 -6.58 -6.97
C GLY A 163 1.66 -6.33 -5.50
N ILE A 164 2.10 -7.37 -4.77
CA ILE A 164 2.42 -7.28 -3.34
C ILE A 164 3.82 -6.67 -3.15
N PRO A 165 3.99 -5.62 -2.32
CA PRO A 165 5.28 -4.96 -2.10
C PRO A 165 6.10 -5.48 -0.92
N TYR A 166 5.52 -6.24 -0.01
CA TYR A 166 6.15 -6.57 1.28
C TYR A 166 6.01 -8.06 1.62
N ALA A 167 7.15 -8.71 1.85
CA ALA A 167 7.24 -10.09 2.29
C ALA A 167 7.67 -10.15 3.76
N PHE A 168 7.00 -10.99 4.57
CA PHE A 168 7.34 -11.25 5.97
C PHE A 168 8.47 -12.30 6.08
N ALA A 169 9.64 -11.96 5.56
CA ALA A 169 10.82 -12.82 5.55
C ALA A 169 12.10 -11.97 5.66
N PRO A 170 13.22 -12.52 6.15
CA PRO A 170 13.42 -13.91 6.62
C PRO A 170 13.09 -14.12 8.11
N CYS A 171 12.74 -15.37 8.48
CA CYS A 171 12.80 -15.81 9.87
C CYS A 171 14.26 -16.15 10.23
N ILE A 172 14.80 -15.45 11.23
CA ILE A 172 16.21 -15.52 11.68
C ILE A 172 16.35 -15.97 13.15
N ALA A 173 15.26 -16.39 13.77
CA ALA A 173 15.20 -16.87 15.15
C ALA A 173 15.34 -18.40 15.23
#